data_AF-A0A1E5T6Z4-F1
#
_entry.id   AF-A0A1E5T6Z4-F1
#
_cell.length_a   1.000
_cell.length_b   1.000
_cell.length_c   1.000
_cell.angle_alpha   90.00
_cell.angle_beta   90.00
_cell.angle_gamma   90.00
#
_symmetry.space_group_name_H-M   'P 1'
#
loop_
_entity.id
_entity.type
_entity.pdbx_description
1 polymer ?
#
loop_
_entity_poly.entity_id
_entity_poly.type
_entity_poly.pdbx_seq_one_letter_code
_entity_poly.pdbx_strand_id
1 'polypeptide(L)' 'MKNYGWLIKGLIFGLLMWVMVYVVFPRFSEGEVVEPEKHLMELLFAFPAGILWGYYRFKVLPKRMNKGKKDSDD' A
#
# COMPACT_ATOMS: atom_id res chain seq x y z
N MET A 1 -8.54 5.62 19.64
CA MET A 1 -8.47 5.77 18.16
C MET A 1 -7.06 6.00 17.58
N LYS A 2 -5.95 5.93 18.35
CA LYS A 2 -4.59 6.28 17.86
C LYS A 2 -3.83 5.16 17.12
N ASN A 3 -4.27 3.90 17.17
CA ASN A 3 -3.48 2.75 16.68
C ASN A 3 -3.93 2.13 15.34
N TYR A 4 -4.97 2.66 14.68
CA TYR A 4 -5.47 2.14 13.39
C TYR A 4 -5.13 3.03 12.19
N GLY A 5 -4.43 4.16 12.41
CA GLY A 5 -4.07 5.09 11.34
C GLY A 5 -3.19 4.47 10.25
N TRP A 6 -2.41 3.44 10.57
CA TRP A 6 -1.62 2.70 9.58
C TRP A 6 -2.48 1.88 8.62
N LEU A 7 -3.62 1.38 9.10
CA LEU A 7 -4.53 0.54 8.34
C LEU A 7 -5.31 1.40 7.33
N ILE A 8 -5.78 2.57 7.77
CA ILE A 8 -6.39 3.58 6.92
C ILE A 8 -5.41 4.08 5.85
N LYS A 9 -4.16 4.37 6.23
CA LYS A 9 -3.12 4.78 5.27
C LYS A 9 -2.79 3.69 4.25
N GLY A 10 -2.78 2.42 4.66
CA GLY A 10 -2.59 1.27 3.77
C GLY A 10 -3.74 1.12 2.79
N LEU A 11 -4.99 1.27 3.25
CA LEU A 11 -6.18 1.24 2.40
C LEU A 11 -6.20 2.37 1.38
N ILE A 12 -5.89 3.61 1.80
CA ILE A 12 -5.79 4.76 0.90
C ILE A 12 -4.71 4.54 -0.16
N PHE A 13 -3.55 4.00 0.24
CA PHE A 13 -2.48 3.68 -0.71
C PHE A 13 -2.90 2.61 -1.72
N GLY A 14 -3.57 1.54 -1.27
CA GLY A 14 -4.11 0.51 -2.16
C GLY A 14 -5.12 1.08 -3.15
N LEU A 15 -6.02 1.95 -2.69
CA LEU A 15 -6.98 2.65 -3.54
C LEU A 15 -6.28 3.54 -4.59
N LEU A 16 -5.26 4.30 -4.19
CA LEU A 16 -4.49 5.14 -5.11
C LEU A 16 -3.76 4.31 -6.18
N MET A 17 -3.15 3.19 -5.79
CA MET A 17 -2.52 2.26 -6.74
C MET A 17 -3.55 1.68 -7.71
N TRP A 18 -4.74 1.31 -7.22
CA TRP A 18 -5.82 0.84 -8.06
C TRP A 18 -6.23 1.88 -9.11
N VAL A 19 -6.47 3.13 -8.69
CA VAL A 19 -6.81 4.22 -9.62
C VAL A 19 -5.69 4.45 -10.62
N MET A 20 -4.43 4.41 -10.19
CA MET A 20 -3.29 4.58 -11.08
C MET A 20 -3.22 3.48 -12.14
N VAL A 21 -3.43 2.22 -11.75
CA VAL A 21 -3.32 1.06 -12.66
C VAL A 21 -4.49 0.96 -13.63
N TYR A 22 -5.71 1.18 -13.17
CA TYR A 22 -6.92 0.92 -13.97
C TYR A 22 -7.52 2.17 -14.62
N VAL A 23 -7.17 3.37 -14.15
CA VAL A 23 -7.71 4.64 -14.69
C VAL A 23 -6.63 5.48 -15.35
N VAL A 24 -5.43 5.55 -14.76
CA VAL A 24 -4.35 6.43 -15.26
C VAL A 24 -3.53 5.73 -16.34
N PHE A 25 -2.97 4.54 -16.10
CA PHE A 25 -2.13 3.86 -17.10
C PHE A 25 -2.81 3.55 -18.43
N PRO A 26 -4.08 3.11 -18.49
CA PRO A 26 -4.77 2.87 -19.75
C PRO A 26 -5.00 4.14 -20.58
N ARG A 27 -4.88 5.34 -19.97
CA ARG A 27 -4.92 6.61 -20.71
C ARG A 27 -3.62 6.92 -21.45
N PHE A 28 -2.52 6.24 -21.09
CA PHE A 28 -1.19 6.46 -21.68
C PHE A 28 -0.72 5.28 -22.54
N SER A 29 -1.42 4.15 -22.52
CA SER A 29 -1.12 2.96 -23.32
C SER A 29 -2.30 2.66 -24.25
N GLU A 30 -2.12 2.88 -25.55
CA GLU A 30 -3.16 2.66 -26.56
C GLU A 30 -3.44 1.17 -26.87
N GLY A 31 -2.62 0.24 -26.33
CA GLY A 31 -2.65 -1.18 -26.70
C GLY A 31 -3.21 -2.15 -25.66
N GLU A 32 -3.21 -1.80 -24.38
CA GLU A 32 -3.60 -2.72 -23.31
C GLU A 32 -4.65 -2.06 -22.40
N VAL A 33 -5.92 -2.29 -22.73
CA VAL A 33 -7.02 -2.01 -21.82
C VAL A 33 -6.93 -3.01 -20.69
N VAL A 34 -6.38 -2.58 -19.55
CA VAL A 34 -6.35 -3.39 -18.33
C VAL A 34 -7.77 -3.44 -17.78
N GLU A 35 -8.52 -4.48 -18.14
CA GLU A 35 -9.91 -4.67 -17.68
C GLU A 35 -9.92 -5.12 -16.21
N PRO A 36 -10.39 -4.28 -15.27
CA PRO A 36 -10.38 -4.63 -13.84
C PRO A 36 -11.18 -5.89 -13.51
N GLU A 37 -12.18 -6.22 -14.32
CA GLU A 37 -13.01 -7.41 -14.19
C GLU A 37 -12.21 -8.71 -14.41
N LYS A 38 -11.22 -8.69 -15.31
CA LYS A 38 -10.33 -9.84 -15.58
C LYS A 38 -9.26 -10.02 -14.51
N HIS A 39 -9.01 -8.98 -13.72
CA HIS A 39 -7.96 -8.92 -12.70
C HIS A 39 -8.52 -8.85 -11.27
N LEU A 40 -9.78 -9.26 -11.06
CA LEU A 40 -10.44 -9.27 -9.76
C LEU A 40 -9.69 -10.07 -8.69
N MET A 41 -9.09 -11.20 -9.06
CA MET A 41 -8.29 -12.00 -8.13
C MET A 41 -7.06 -11.24 -7.64
N GLU A 42 -6.38 -10.52 -8.53
CA GLU A 42 -5.22 -9.70 -8.21
C GLU A 42 -5.61 -8.52 -7.32
N LEU A 43 -6.79 -7.92 -7.54
CA LEU A 43 -7.39 -6.95 -6.64
C LEU A 43 -7.62 -7.51 -5.24
N LEU A 44 -8.14 -8.74 -5.17
CA LEU A 44 -8.45 -9.40 -3.91
C LEU A 44 -7.16 -9.68 -3.11
N PHE A 45 -6.07 -10.05 -3.78
CA PHE A 45 -4.75 -10.22 -3.17
C PHE A 45 -4.04 -8.90 -2.87
N ALA A 46 -4.32 -7.84 -3.63
CA ALA A 46 -3.77 -6.51 -3.39
C ALA A 46 -4.27 -5.92 -2.06
N PHE A 47 -5.46 -6.30 -1.60
CA PHE A 47 -6.03 -5.83 -0.34
C PHE A 47 -5.22 -6.26 0.90
N PRO A 48 -4.97 -7.57 1.16
CA PRO A 48 -4.10 -8.00 2.25
C PRO A 48 -2.65 -7.53 2.06
N ALA A 49 -2.15 -7.44 0.82
CA ALA A 49 -0.82 -6.89 0.54
C ALA A 49 -0.70 -5.41 0.93
N GLY A 50 -1.70 -4.58 0.61
CA GLY A 50 -1.76 -3.17 0.99
C GLY A 50 -1.84 -2.97 2.51
N ILE A 51 -2.57 -3.84 3.21
CA ILE A 51 -2.64 -3.85 4.67
C ILE A 51 -1.28 -4.25 5.27
N LEU A 52 -0.66 -5.33 4.80
CA LEU A 52 0.67 -5.77 5.22
C LEU A 52 1.74 -4.70 4.98
N TRP A 53 1.69 -4.04 3.83
CA TRP A 53 2.56 -2.91 3.51
C TRP A 53 2.36 -1.75 4.49
N GLY A 54 1.11 -1.35 4.74
CA GLY A 54 0.78 -0.32 5.72
C GLY A 54 1.31 -0.67 7.12
N TYR A 55 1.18 -1.93 7.53
CA TYR A 55 1.72 -2.43 8.80
C TYR A 55 3.25 -2.29 8.85
N TYR A 56 3.92 -2.78 7.81
CA TYR A 56 5.37 -2.73 7.73
C TYR A 56 5.86 -1.27 7.73
N ARG A 57 5.32 -0.42 6.86
CA ARG A 57 5.79 0.94 6.64
C ARG A 57 5.55 1.88 7.82
N PHE A 58 4.41 1.76 8.49
CA PHE A 58 3.99 2.70 9.55
C PHE A 58 4.13 2.15 10.97
N LYS A 59 4.32 0.83 11.15
CA LYS A 59 4.50 0.23 12.48
C LYS A 59 5.87 -0.42 12.66
N VAL A 60 6.36 -1.17 11.68
CA VAL A 60 7.65 -1.90 11.80
C VAL A 60 8.83 -0.99 11.53
N LEU A 61 8.81 -0.27 10.40
CA LEU A 61 9.89 0.62 9.96
C LEU A 61 10.22 1.70 11.00
N PRO A 62 9.25 2.47 11.54
CA PRO A 62 9.53 3.50 12.55
C PRO A 62 10.06 2.91 13.85
N LYS A 63 9.58 1.72 14.24
CA LYS A 63 10.10 1.00 15.42
C LYS A 63 11.54 0.56 15.24
N ARG A 64 11.92 0.05 14.07
CA ARG A 64 13.30 -0.35 13.77
C ARG A 64 14.24 0.86 13.72
N MET A 65 13.81 1.96 13.11
CA MET A 65 14.61 3.20 13.04
C MET A 65 14.81 3.86 14.41
N ASN A 66 13.80 3.85 15.28
CA ASN A 66 13.93 4.41 16.63
C ASN A 66 14.71 3.49 17.58
N LYS A 67 14.77 2.18 17.33
CA LYS A 67 15.59 1.25 18.13
C LYS A 67 17.09 1.54 17.95
N GLY A 68 17.53 1.76 16.71
CA GLY A 68 18.93 2.10 16.43
C GLY A 68 19.38 3.44 17.03
N LYS A 69 18.47 4.43 17.14
CA LYS A 69 18.79 5.69 17.83
C LYS A 69 18.91 5.55 19.35
N LYS A 70 18.12 4.66 19.94
CA LYS A 70 18.12 4.46 21.40
C LYS A 70 19.37 3.71 21.90
N ASP A 71 19.96 2.88 21.04
CA ASP A 71 21.23 2.18 21.31
C ASP A 71 22.47 3.05 20.99
N SER A 72 22.29 4.28 20.48
CA SER A 72 23.40 5.22 20.19
C SER A 72 23.56 6.32 21.23
N ASP A 73 22.71 6.34 22.25
CA ASP A 73 22.66 7.35 23.33
C ASP A 73 23.05 6.76 24.72
N ASP A 74 23.52 5.51 24.78
CA ASP A 74 24.17 4.87 25.95
C ASP A 74 25.66 4.63 25.65
#